data_AF-A0A2K3KTD3-F1
#
_entry.id   AF-A0A2K3KTD3-F1
#
_cell.length_a   1.000
_cell.length_b   1.000
_cell.length_c   1.000
_cell.angle_alpha   90.00
_cell.angle_beta   90.00
_cell.angle_gamma   90.00
#
_symmetry.space_group_name_H-M   'P 1'
#
loop_
_entity.id
_entity.type
_entity.pdbx_description
1 polymer ?
#
loop_
_entity_poly.entity_id
_entity_poly.type
_entity_poly.pdbx_seq_one_letter_code
_entity_poly.pdbx_strand_id
1 'polypeptide(L)'
;SVKQLKLDGTSGGSEAVEKLEIVECDLEKPNQIGPALGNASTVICTIGASEKEVFDVTGPFRIDYQATKNLVDAATVAKVNHFILVTSLGTNKFGFPAAILK
;
A
#
# COMPACT_ATOMS: atom_id res chain seq x y z
N SER A 1 -13.46 16.17 9.95
CA SER A 1 -12.19 16.82 10.28
C SER A 1 -11.09 16.08 9.54
N VAL A 2 -10.50 16.68 8.51
CA VAL A 2 -9.36 16.09 7.77
C VAL A 2 -8.10 16.46 8.54
N LYS A 3 -7.45 15.47 9.16
CA LYS A 3 -6.10 15.66 9.73
C LYS A 3 -5.10 15.44 8.60
N GLN A 4 -4.49 16.52 8.16
CA GLN A 4 -3.46 16.48 7.13
C GLN A 4 -2.18 15.89 7.73
N LEU A 5 -1.67 14.79 7.17
CA LEU A 5 -0.34 14.27 7.52
C LEU A 5 0.68 15.05 6.70
N LYS A 6 1.29 16.08 7.29
CA LYS A 6 2.26 16.93 6.61
C LYS A 6 3.67 16.51 7.02
N LEU A 7 4.42 15.90 6.10
CA LEU A 7 5.86 15.68 6.26
C LEU A 7 6.58 16.77 5.47
N ASP A 8 6.73 17.95 6.09
CA ASP A 8 7.52 19.03 5.50
C ASP A 8 9.00 18.73 5.75
N GLY A 9 9.68 18.25 4.70
CA GLY A 9 11.13 18.28 4.66
C GLY A 9 11.61 19.73 4.71
N THR A 10 12.52 20.00 5.63
CA THR A 10 13.13 21.29 6.01
C THR A 10 12.35 22.17 6.99
N SER A 11 12.91 22.24 8.20
CA SER A 11 12.58 23.10 9.36
C SER A 11 11.28 22.80 10.13
N GLY A 12 11.25 21.68 10.86
CA GLY A 12 10.25 21.41 11.91
C GLY A 12 9.92 19.93 12.22
N GLY A 13 10.40 18.98 11.42
CA GLY A 13 9.91 17.59 11.39
C GLY A 13 10.60 16.55 12.29
N SER A 14 10.95 16.86 13.55
CA SER A 14 11.63 15.87 14.43
C SER A 14 10.66 14.82 15.00
N GLU A 15 9.55 15.24 15.62
CA GLU A 15 8.72 14.33 16.44
C GLU A 15 7.96 13.25 15.66
N ALA A 16 7.56 13.51 14.40
CA ALA A 16 6.78 12.55 13.62
C ALA A 16 7.64 11.41 13.05
N VAL A 17 8.88 11.71 12.70
CA VAL A 17 9.85 10.72 12.20
C VAL A 17 10.39 9.87 13.35
N GLU A 18 10.50 10.42 14.56
CA GLU A 18 10.92 9.67 15.76
C GLU A 18 9.97 8.51 16.15
N LYS A 19 8.70 8.56 15.70
CA LYS A 19 7.70 7.50 15.93
C LYS A 19 7.56 6.53 14.75
N LEU A 20 8.40 6.68 13.73
CA LEU A 20 8.41 5.80 12.56
C LEU A 20 9.42 4.68 12.76
N GLU A 21 8.95 3.44 12.64
CA GLU A 21 9.82 2.28 12.48
C GLU A 21 9.83 1.88 11.01
N ILE A 22 11.03 1.76 10.43
CA ILE A 22 11.21 1.27 9.07
C ILE A 22 11.51 -0.22 9.15
N VAL A 23 10.62 -1.03 8.59
CA VAL A 23 10.79 -2.48 8.50
C VAL A 23 10.94 -2.87 7.04
N GLU A 24 12.00 -3.60 6.71
CA GLU A 24 12.17 -4.17 5.38
C GLU A 24 11.18 -5.34 5.19
N CYS A 25 10.36 -5.25 4.14
CA CYS A 25 9.38 -6.27 3.83
C CYS A 25 9.11 -6.30 2.33
N ASP A 26 9.28 -7.47 1.72
CA ASP A 26 8.87 -7.75 0.36
C ASP A 26 7.48 -8.42 0.37
N LEU A 27 6.48 -7.74 -0.18
CA LEU A 27 5.09 -8.22 -0.19
C LEU A 27 4.87 -9.40 -1.16
N GLU A 28 5.83 -9.70 -2.03
CA GLU A 28 5.83 -10.92 -2.84
C GLU A 28 6.30 -12.15 -2.03
N LYS A 29 6.79 -11.94 -0.80
CA LYS A 29 7.23 -13.00 0.13
C LYS A 29 6.32 -13.03 1.37
N PRO A 30 5.20 -13.79 1.34
CA PRO A 30 4.19 -13.77 2.40
C PRO A 30 4.71 -14.01 3.83
N ASN A 31 5.78 -14.78 3.98
CA ASN A 31 6.41 -15.08 5.26
C ASN A 31 7.05 -13.86 5.95
N GLN A 32 7.31 -12.77 5.20
CA GLN A 32 7.87 -11.53 5.75
C GLN A 32 6.80 -10.58 6.29
N ILE A 33 5.57 -10.69 5.79
CA ILE A 33 4.51 -9.70 6.01
C ILE A 33 3.98 -9.75 7.44
N GLY A 34 3.77 -10.94 8.00
CA GLY A 34 3.29 -11.10 9.38
C GLY A 34 4.20 -10.41 10.41
N PRO A 35 5.51 -10.70 10.42
CA PRO A 35 6.47 -9.97 11.26
C PRO A 35 6.48 -8.46 11.01
N ALA A 36 6.39 -8.01 9.75
CA ALA A 36 6.40 -6.59 9.41
C ALA A 36 5.15 -5.83 9.85
N LEU A 37 3.99 -6.49 9.93
CA LEU A 37 2.75 -5.90 10.44
C LEU A 37 2.79 -5.67 11.96
N GLY A 38 3.56 -6.47 12.70
CA GLY A 38 3.65 -6.39 14.16
C GLY A 38 2.28 -6.45 14.84
N ASN A 39 1.97 -5.42 15.63
CA ASN A 39 0.69 -5.26 16.33
C ASN A 39 -0.18 -4.13 15.74
N ALA A 40 -0.02 -3.83 14.45
CA ALA A 40 -0.75 -2.75 13.79
C ALA A 40 -2.28 -2.95 13.89
N SER A 41 -3.00 -1.91 14.34
CA SER A 41 -4.46 -1.90 14.34
C SER A 41 -5.05 -1.40 13.01
N THR A 42 -4.26 -0.68 12.23
CA THR A 42 -4.64 -0.13 10.92
C THR A 42 -3.52 -0.34 9.92
N VAL A 43 -3.85 -0.78 8.71
CA VAL A 43 -2.93 -0.93 7.58
C VAL A 43 -3.36 0.00 6.46
N ILE A 44 -2.42 0.77 5.91
CA ILE A 44 -2.62 1.62 4.75
C ILE A 44 -1.78 1.05 3.60
N CYS A 45 -2.44 0.53 2.57
CA CYS A 45 -1.79 -0.03 1.40
C CYS A 45 -1.78 1.02 0.28
N THR A 46 -0.58 1.46 -0.08
CA THR A 46 -0.31 2.43 -1.15
C THR A 46 0.65 1.88 -2.20
N ILE A 47 0.72 0.55 -2.34
CA ILE A 47 1.58 -0.09 -3.32
C ILE A 47 0.93 -0.03 -4.70
N GLY A 48 1.75 -0.09 -5.73
CA GLY A 48 1.33 -0.22 -7.11
C GLY A 48 2.53 -0.52 -8.00
N ALA A 49 2.28 -1.16 -9.13
CA ALA A 49 3.33 -1.44 -10.10
C ALA A 49 4.00 -0.14 -10.56
N SER A 50 5.33 -0.17 -10.69
CA SER A 50 6.11 0.99 -11.12
C SER A 50 5.85 1.30 -12.59
N GLU A 51 5.37 2.52 -12.89
CA GLU A 51 5.19 2.99 -14.27
C GLU A 51 6.53 3.12 -15.03
N LYS A 52 7.66 3.12 -14.32
CA LYS A 52 9.00 3.19 -14.94
C LYS A 52 9.41 1.86 -15.56
N GLU A 53 8.82 0.75 -15.13
CA GLU A 53 9.10 -0.58 -15.64
C GLU A 53 8.15 -0.92 -16.80
N VAL A 54 8.17 -0.09 -17.85
CA VAL A 54 7.23 -0.13 -18.99
C VAL A 54 7.21 -1.50 -19.71
N PHE A 55 8.27 -2.30 -19.56
CA PHE A 55 8.37 -3.64 -20.15
C PHE A 55 7.83 -4.76 -19.25
N ASP A 56 7.57 -4.50 -17.96
CA ASP A 56 6.93 -5.48 -17.08
C ASP A 56 5.41 -5.41 -17.21
N VAL A 57 4.90 -6.08 -18.26
CA VAL A 57 3.46 -6.24 -18.48
C VAL A 57 2.75 -7.01 -17.36
N THR A 58 3.50 -7.73 -16.51
CA THR A 58 2.96 -8.48 -15.38
C THR A 58 2.88 -7.66 -14.11
N GLY A 59 3.53 -6.49 -14.06
CA GLY A 59 3.58 -5.59 -12.92
C GLY A 59 2.21 -5.40 -12.26
N PRO A 60 1.15 -5.01 -13.01
CA PRO A 60 -0.18 -4.83 -12.43
C PRO A 60 -0.77 -6.09 -11.77
N PHE A 61 -0.51 -7.27 -12.35
CA PHE A 61 -1.00 -8.52 -11.77
C PHE A 61 -0.17 -8.94 -10.54
N ARG A 62 1.15 -8.79 -10.63
CA ARG A 62 2.10 -9.22 -9.60
C ARG A 62 2.08 -8.30 -8.37
N ILE A 63 2.07 -6.99 -8.57
CA ILE A 63 2.14 -5.99 -7.51
C ILE A 63 0.73 -5.59 -7.06
N ASP A 64 -0.08 -4.97 -7.93
CA ASP A 64 -1.36 -4.42 -7.53
C ASP A 64 -2.36 -5.49 -7.07
N TYR A 65 -2.31 -6.70 -7.66
CA TYR A 65 -3.16 -7.82 -7.24
C TYR A 65 -2.48 -8.78 -6.26
N GLN A 66 -1.46 -9.54 -6.68
CA GLN A 66 -0.92 -10.64 -5.85
C GLN A 66 -0.26 -10.13 -4.56
N ALA A 67 0.60 -9.13 -4.63
CA ALA A 67 1.26 -8.57 -3.44
C ALA A 67 0.24 -7.91 -2.49
N THR A 68 -0.74 -7.17 -3.01
CA THR A 68 -1.85 -6.62 -2.22
C THR A 68 -2.64 -7.73 -1.53
N LYS A 69 -2.94 -8.82 -2.24
CA LYS A 69 -3.65 -9.97 -1.67
C LYS A 69 -2.87 -10.60 -0.52
N ASN A 70 -1.56 -10.79 -0.68
CA ASN A 70 -0.71 -11.31 0.39
C ASN A 70 -0.76 -10.43 1.65
N LEU A 71 -0.77 -9.10 1.47
CA LEU A 71 -0.90 -8.14 2.57
C LEU A 71 -2.27 -8.20 3.24
N VAL A 72 -3.36 -8.34 2.48
CA VAL A 72 -4.72 -8.51 3.01
C VAL A 72 -4.84 -9.83 3.80
N ASP A 73 -4.29 -10.93 3.26
CA ASP A 73 -4.30 -12.23 3.92
C ASP A 73 -3.56 -12.16 5.27
N ALA A 74 -2.36 -11.56 5.28
CA ALA A 74 -1.57 -11.36 6.51
C ALA A 74 -2.28 -10.44 7.52
N ALA A 75 -2.87 -9.33 7.07
CA ALA A 75 -3.63 -8.41 7.92
C ALA A 75 -4.88 -9.09 8.53
N THR A 76 -5.52 -10.00 7.77
CA THR A 76 -6.64 -10.80 8.25
C THR A 76 -6.20 -11.76 9.35
N VAL A 77 -5.09 -12.48 9.16
CA VAL A 77 -4.51 -13.37 10.17
C VAL A 77 -4.11 -12.59 11.42
N ALA A 78 -3.52 -11.40 11.26
CA ALA A 78 -3.13 -10.51 12.35
C ALA A 78 -4.31 -9.80 13.03
N LYS A 79 -5.54 -9.96 12.52
CA LYS A 79 -6.76 -9.31 13.03
C LYS A 79 -6.65 -7.78 13.07
N VAL A 80 -6.09 -7.19 12.02
CA VAL A 80 -6.08 -5.74 11.83
C VAL A 80 -7.53 -5.21 11.81
N ASN A 81 -7.80 -4.13 12.54
CA ASN A 81 -9.16 -3.58 12.65
C ASN A 81 -9.60 -2.83 11.39
N HIS A 82 -8.67 -2.13 10.74
CA HIS A 82 -8.94 -1.32 9.56
C HIS A 82 -7.89 -1.53 8.46
N PHE A 83 -8.35 -1.82 7.25
CA PHE A 83 -7.50 -1.90 6.07
C PHE A 83 -7.93 -0.83 5.06
N ILE A 84 -7.03 0.10 4.76
CA ILE A 84 -7.26 1.19 3.81
C ILE A 84 -6.46 0.89 2.56
N LEU A 85 -7.15 0.60 1.45
CA LEU A 85 -6.53 0.37 0.15
C LEU A 85 -6.67 1.61 -0.72
N VAL A 86 -5.54 2.18 -1.15
CA VAL A 86 -5.53 3.28 -2.12
C VAL A 86 -5.47 2.68 -3.53
N THR A 87 -6.47 3.00 -4.35
CA THR A 87 -6.61 2.50 -5.72
C THR A 87 -6.98 3.63 -6.67
N SER A 88 -6.81 3.42 -7.98
CA SER A 88 -7.10 4.40 -9.02
C SER A 88 -8.54 4.32 -9.52
N LEU A 89 -9.04 5.41 -10.11
CA LEU A 89 -10.34 5.45 -10.76
C LEU A 89 -10.37 4.48 -11.95
N GLY A 90 -11.40 3.63 -12.01
CA GLY A 90 -11.60 2.66 -13.10
C GLY A 90 -11.19 1.23 -12.78
N THR A 91 -10.56 0.96 -11.64
CA THR A 91 -10.25 -0.41 -11.19
C THR A 91 -11.49 -1.26 -10.89
N ASN A 92 -12.68 -0.65 -10.85
CA ASN A 92 -13.98 -1.32 -10.70
C ASN A 92 -14.74 -1.52 -12.03
N LYS A 93 -14.19 -1.11 -13.18
CA LYS A 93 -14.85 -1.21 -14.50
C LYS A 93 -13.99 -2.04 -15.45
N PHE A 94 -14.40 -3.29 -15.67
CA PHE A 94 -13.78 -4.16 -16.67
C PHE A 94 -14.10 -3.66 -18.09
N GLY A 95 -13.08 -3.46 -18.93
CA GLY A 95 -13.25 -3.22 -20.38
C GLY A 95 -13.51 -1.79 -20.83
N PHE A 96 -13.38 -0.78 -19.96
CA PHE A 96 -13.52 0.63 -20.34
C PHE A 96 -12.18 1.37 -20.23
N PRO A 97 -11.76 2.18 -21.23
CA PRO A 97 -10.59 3.02 -21.09
C PRO A 97 -10.77 4.01 -19.93
N ALA A 98 -9.82 4.04 -19.00
CA ALA A 98 -9.83 4.98 -17.88
C ALA A 98 -9.98 6.45 -18.33
N ALA A 99 -9.55 6.76 -19.56
CA ALA A 99 -9.66 8.08 -20.19
C ALA A 99 -11.11 8.59 -20.43
N ILE A 100 -12.14 7.74 -20.29
CA ILE A 100 -13.55 8.13 -20.49
C ILE A 100 -14.25 8.40 -19.14
N LEU A 101 -13.58 8.14 -18.02
CA LEU A 101 -14.10 8.47 -16.69
C LEU A 101 -13.85 9.95 -16.42
N LYS A 102 -14.84 10.77 -16.79
CA LYS A 102 -14.96 12.19 -16.41
C LYS A 102 -15.01 12.38 -14.90
#